data_AF-A0A0D8L1F2-F1
#
_entry.id   AF-A0A0D8L1F2-F1
#
_cell.length_a   1.000
_cell.length_b   1.000
_cell.length_c   1.000
_cell.angle_alpha   90.00
_cell.angle_beta   90.00
_cell.angle_gamma   90.00
#
_symmetry.space_group_name_H-M   'P 1'
#
loop_
_entity.id
_entity.type
_entity.pdbx_description
1 polymer ?
#
loop_
_entity_poly.entity_id
_entity_poly.type
_entity_poly.pdbx_seq_one_letter_code
_entity_poly.pdbx_strand_id
1 'polypeptide(L)'
;TLRCNNNQLTSLPPLPTGLQELRCNHNQLTSLPALPAEMLRLSVVNNQLTTLPESIAGLFRATQVDVSGNPLSAHTRQFLETITRDLAYSPAFRKLRPLHLTVADWLTPAKEKADESVPADRWQSFGQEDNAAAFNIFLNRLKETKNFREDPGFKAQIASWLTQLAEDDALREKTFAMATEATSSCKDRGTLALNRMKNVVRIHDAGKGKYDNNLSELVSAGREMFRLE
;
A
#
# COMPACT_ATOMS: atom_id res chain seq x y z
N THR A 1 -9.59 -11.56 -13.24
CA THR A 1 -11.03 -11.52 -12.92
C THR A 1 -11.54 -12.92 -12.65
N LEU A 2 -12.36 -13.12 -11.61
CA LEU A 2 -13.01 -14.38 -11.27
C LEU A 2 -14.53 -14.16 -11.21
N ARG A 3 -15.29 -15.00 -11.92
CA ARG A 3 -16.76 -14.95 -11.95
C ARG A 3 -17.32 -16.33 -11.64
N CYS A 4 -18.10 -16.44 -10.58
CA CYS A 4 -18.68 -17.69 -10.09
C CYS A 4 -20.14 -17.54 -9.63
N ASN A 5 -20.88 -16.59 -10.21
CA ASN A 5 -22.26 -16.29 -9.86
C ASN A 5 -23.20 -17.50 -10.05
N ASN A 6 -24.26 -17.58 -9.26
CA ASN A 6 -25.34 -18.58 -9.36
C ASN A 6 -24.84 -20.03 -9.25
N ASN A 7 -24.09 -20.31 -8.20
CA ASN A 7 -23.62 -21.66 -7.88
C ASN A 7 -24.04 -22.04 -6.44
N GLN A 8 -23.59 -23.21 -6.00
CA GLN A 8 -23.81 -23.72 -4.65
C GLN A 8 -22.51 -23.70 -3.83
N LEU A 9 -21.62 -22.75 -4.11
CA LEU A 9 -20.32 -22.68 -3.43
C LEU A 9 -20.52 -22.29 -1.98
N THR A 10 -19.92 -23.06 -1.08
CA THR A 10 -19.93 -22.81 0.37
C THR A 10 -18.66 -22.11 0.84
N SER A 11 -17.57 -22.20 0.07
CA SER A 11 -16.29 -21.54 0.32
C SER A 11 -15.58 -21.20 -0.99
N LEU A 12 -14.56 -20.35 -0.89
CA LEU A 12 -13.62 -20.05 -1.97
C LEU A 12 -12.20 -20.46 -1.56
N PRO A 13 -11.36 -20.94 -2.50
CA PRO A 13 -9.94 -21.12 -2.24
C PRO A 13 -9.24 -19.76 -2.03
N PRO A 14 -7.97 -19.76 -1.57
CA PRO A 14 -7.16 -18.55 -1.54
C PRO A 14 -7.19 -17.80 -2.89
N LEU A 15 -7.38 -16.49 -2.83
CA LEU A 15 -7.46 -15.66 -4.04
C LEU A 15 -6.06 -15.34 -4.55
N PRO A 16 -5.85 -15.30 -5.88
CA PRO A 16 -4.57 -14.88 -6.44
C PRO A 16 -4.32 -13.40 -6.14
N THR A 17 -3.06 -13.06 -5.86
CA THR A 17 -2.62 -11.72 -5.43
C THR A 17 -2.93 -10.61 -6.44
N GLY A 18 -3.01 -10.94 -7.73
CA GLY A 18 -3.37 -10.01 -8.81
C GLY A 18 -4.87 -9.93 -9.15
N LEU A 19 -5.77 -10.50 -8.33
CA LEU A 19 -7.19 -10.54 -8.67
C LEU A 19 -7.86 -9.17 -8.51
N GLN A 20 -8.19 -8.54 -9.64
CA GLN A 20 -8.85 -7.22 -9.66
C GLN A 20 -10.37 -7.25 -9.51
N GLU A 21 -11.04 -8.34 -9.90
CA GLU A 21 -12.51 -8.41 -9.86
C GLU A 21 -12.95 -9.80 -9.42
N LEU A 22 -13.75 -9.85 -8.35
CA LEU A 22 -14.41 -11.04 -7.84
C LEU A 22 -15.93 -10.83 -7.90
N ARG A 23 -16.63 -11.69 -8.65
CA ARG A 23 -18.11 -11.72 -8.69
C ARG A 23 -18.61 -13.13 -8.41
N CYS A 24 -19.17 -13.33 -7.22
CA CYS A 24 -19.67 -14.64 -6.77
C CYS A 24 -21.01 -14.48 -6.06
N ASN A 25 -21.93 -13.79 -6.74
CA ASN A 25 -23.29 -13.55 -6.27
C ASN A 25 -24.12 -14.83 -6.28
N HIS A 26 -25.16 -14.89 -5.46
CA HIS A 26 -26.10 -16.03 -5.39
C HIS A 26 -25.36 -17.36 -5.19
N ASN A 27 -24.68 -17.46 -4.06
CA ASN A 27 -23.98 -18.67 -3.61
C ASN A 27 -24.34 -18.92 -2.13
N GLN A 28 -23.66 -19.89 -1.50
CA GLN A 28 -23.85 -20.25 -0.10
C GLN A 28 -22.59 -19.94 0.72
N LEU A 29 -21.82 -18.93 0.32
CA LEU A 29 -20.55 -18.60 0.98
C LEU A 29 -20.81 -18.16 2.41
N THR A 30 -20.17 -18.84 3.36
CA THR A 30 -20.26 -18.52 4.79
C THR A 30 -19.12 -17.63 5.27
N SER A 31 -18.00 -17.61 4.54
CA SER A 31 -16.85 -16.75 4.76
C SER A 31 -16.16 -16.39 3.44
N LEU A 32 -15.27 -15.39 3.48
CA LEU A 32 -14.39 -15.06 2.37
C LEU A 32 -12.92 -15.26 2.77
N PRO A 33 -12.06 -15.71 1.85
CA PRO A 33 -10.61 -15.67 2.04
C PRO A 33 -10.10 -14.22 2.12
N ALA A 34 -8.83 -14.05 2.47
CA ALA A 34 -8.17 -12.75 2.42
C ALA A 34 -8.31 -12.12 1.03
N LEU A 35 -8.68 -10.85 1.01
CA LEU A 35 -8.94 -10.09 -0.20
C LEU A 35 -7.65 -9.39 -0.66
N PRO A 36 -7.28 -9.52 -1.95
CA PRO A 36 -6.19 -8.76 -2.53
C PRO A 36 -6.43 -7.25 -2.38
N ALA A 37 -5.40 -6.52 -1.94
CA ALA A 37 -5.47 -5.07 -1.77
C ALA A 37 -5.84 -4.36 -3.08
N GLU A 38 -5.34 -4.87 -4.22
CA GLU A 38 -5.56 -4.42 -5.61
C GLU A 38 -6.92 -4.76 -6.21
N MET A 39 -7.85 -5.29 -5.41
CA MET A 39 -9.20 -5.55 -5.86
C MET A 39 -9.92 -4.24 -6.18
N LEU A 40 -10.49 -4.15 -7.38
CA LEU A 40 -11.28 -3.02 -7.86
C LEU A 40 -12.78 -3.24 -7.69
N ARG A 41 -13.21 -4.51 -7.69
CA ARG A 41 -14.61 -4.89 -7.49
C ARG A 41 -14.76 -6.20 -6.74
N LEU A 42 -15.54 -6.16 -5.66
CA LEU A 42 -16.02 -7.29 -4.88
C LEU A 42 -17.55 -7.30 -4.95
N SER A 43 -18.13 -8.35 -5.52
CA SER A 43 -19.57 -8.57 -5.54
C SER A 43 -19.86 -9.98 -5.04
N VAL A 44 -20.46 -10.08 -3.87
CA VAL A 44 -20.81 -11.34 -3.18
C VAL A 44 -22.24 -11.28 -2.65
N VAL A 45 -23.12 -10.69 -3.45
CA VAL A 45 -24.53 -10.45 -3.15
C VAL A 45 -25.27 -11.77 -2.94
N ASN A 46 -26.22 -11.81 -2.00
CA ASN A 46 -27.04 -13.00 -1.71
C ASN A 46 -26.18 -14.24 -1.42
N ASN A 47 -25.42 -14.16 -0.32
CA ASN A 47 -24.65 -15.25 0.27
C ASN A 47 -25.02 -15.39 1.76
N GLN A 48 -24.28 -16.22 2.51
CA GLN A 48 -24.52 -16.48 3.94
C GLN A 48 -23.42 -15.87 4.83
N LEU A 49 -22.80 -14.78 4.39
CA LEU A 49 -21.72 -14.14 5.14
C LEU A 49 -22.26 -13.48 6.41
N THR A 50 -21.69 -13.86 7.56
CA THR A 50 -21.98 -13.23 8.86
C THR A 50 -20.90 -12.22 9.25
N THR A 51 -19.68 -12.41 8.75
CA THR A 51 -18.50 -11.55 8.93
C THR A 51 -17.81 -11.31 7.58
N LEU A 52 -16.85 -10.37 7.59
CA LEU A 52 -15.97 -10.08 6.46
C LEU A 52 -14.52 -10.21 6.93
N PRO A 53 -13.58 -10.58 6.04
CA PRO A 53 -12.18 -10.67 6.39
C PRO A 53 -11.62 -9.27 6.69
N GLU A 54 -10.70 -9.18 7.65
CA GLU A 54 -10.08 -7.90 8.06
C GLU A 54 -9.44 -7.15 6.88
N SER A 55 -8.95 -7.88 5.87
CA SER A 55 -8.42 -7.34 4.61
C SER A 55 -9.40 -6.41 3.88
N ILE A 56 -10.71 -6.45 4.17
CA ILE A 56 -11.70 -5.50 3.63
C ILE A 56 -11.35 -4.05 3.96
N ALA A 57 -10.71 -3.78 5.10
CA ALA A 57 -10.23 -2.44 5.48
C ALA A 57 -8.98 -2.00 4.69
N GLY A 58 -8.25 -2.97 4.12
CA GLY A 58 -7.07 -2.73 3.29
C GLY A 58 -7.38 -2.54 1.81
N LEU A 59 -8.64 -2.76 1.39
CA LEU A 59 -9.06 -2.53 0.02
C LEU A 59 -8.94 -1.06 -0.38
N PHE A 60 -8.76 -0.80 -1.67
CA PHE A 60 -8.80 0.56 -2.17
C PHE A 60 -10.11 1.24 -1.80
N ARG A 61 -10.01 2.52 -1.41
CA ARG A 61 -11.17 3.39 -1.13
C ARG A 61 -12.16 3.45 -2.30
N ALA A 62 -11.68 3.21 -3.53
CA ALA A 62 -12.46 3.19 -4.76
C ALA A 62 -13.00 1.79 -5.15
N THR A 63 -12.74 0.76 -4.34
CA THR A 63 -13.22 -0.60 -4.59
C THR A 63 -14.74 -0.61 -4.53
N GLN A 64 -15.37 -1.11 -5.58
CA GLN A 64 -16.81 -1.34 -5.56
C GLN A 64 -17.08 -2.60 -4.76
N VAL A 65 -17.57 -2.43 -3.53
CA VAL A 65 -17.92 -3.54 -2.63
C VAL A 65 -19.43 -3.64 -2.53
N ASP A 66 -19.98 -4.76 -2.97
CA ASP A 66 -21.39 -5.10 -2.79
C ASP A 66 -21.52 -6.44 -2.06
N VAL A 67 -21.97 -6.34 -0.82
CA VAL A 67 -22.21 -7.45 0.11
C VAL A 67 -23.69 -7.53 0.51
N SER A 68 -24.58 -6.90 -0.25
CA SER A 68 -26.02 -6.90 0.02
C SER A 68 -26.62 -8.31 0.03
N GLY A 69 -27.72 -8.51 0.75
CA GLY A 69 -28.35 -9.84 0.85
C GLY A 69 -27.54 -10.85 1.66
N ASN A 70 -26.61 -10.42 2.50
CA ASN A 70 -25.90 -11.26 3.45
C ASN A 70 -26.38 -11.02 4.89
N PRO A 71 -26.44 -12.05 5.75
CA PRO A 71 -26.79 -11.95 7.16
C PRO A 71 -25.63 -11.38 8.02
N LEU A 72 -25.05 -10.24 7.60
CA LEU A 72 -23.92 -9.61 8.29
C LEU A 72 -24.30 -9.22 9.72
N SER A 73 -23.42 -9.55 10.67
CA SER A 73 -23.57 -9.19 12.07
C SER A 73 -23.61 -7.67 12.28
N ALA A 74 -24.26 -7.23 13.36
CA ALA A 74 -24.34 -5.80 13.70
C ALA A 74 -22.94 -5.17 13.85
N HIS A 75 -21.99 -5.91 14.42
CA HIS A 75 -20.60 -5.48 14.55
C HIS A 75 -19.94 -5.25 13.18
N THR A 76 -20.09 -6.18 12.25
CA THR A 76 -19.53 -6.04 10.89
C THR A 76 -20.16 -4.89 10.12
N ARG A 77 -21.47 -4.65 10.27
CA ARG A 77 -22.14 -3.49 9.66
C ARG A 77 -21.60 -2.18 10.22
N GLN A 78 -21.44 -2.08 11.54
CA GLN A 78 -20.88 -0.90 12.21
C GLN A 78 -19.44 -0.62 11.75
N PHE A 79 -18.65 -1.67 11.55
CA PHE A 79 -17.29 -1.58 11.02
C PHE A 79 -17.27 -1.04 9.59
N LEU A 80 -18.14 -1.56 8.70
CA LEU A 80 -18.28 -1.06 7.33
C LEU A 80 -18.76 0.39 7.30
N GLU A 81 -19.71 0.78 8.14
CA GLU A 81 -20.19 2.15 8.24
C GLU A 81 -19.10 3.11 8.72
N THR A 82 -18.29 2.69 9.69
CA THR A 82 -17.17 3.48 10.20
C THR A 82 -16.15 3.71 9.10
N ILE A 83 -15.76 2.66 8.38
CA ILE A 83 -14.83 2.76 7.25
C ILE A 83 -15.43 3.66 6.16
N THR A 84 -16.71 3.50 5.82
CA THR A 84 -17.41 4.27 4.78
C THR A 84 -17.61 5.75 5.16
N ARG A 85 -17.79 6.08 6.44
CA ARG A 85 -17.88 7.47 6.92
C ARG A 85 -16.53 8.17 6.94
N ASP A 86 -15.47 7.48 7.34
CA ASP A 86 -14.08 7.99 7.26
C ASP A 86 -13.63 8.18 5.78
N LEU A 87 -14.34 7.52 4.84
CA LEU A 87 -14.20 7.66 3.39
C LEU A 87 -15.01 8.82 2.79
N ALA A 88 -16.12 9.22 3.41
CA ALA A 88 -17.08 10.19 2.86
C ALA A 88 -16.66 11.66 3.03
N TYR A 89 -15.65 11.97 3.87
CA TYR A 89 -15.27 13.35 4.21
C TYR A 89 -14.15 13.97 3.33
N SER A 90 -13.87 13.43 2.15
CA SER A 90 -12.95 14.06 1.19
C SER A 90 -13.51 14.06 -0.24
N PRO A 91 -13.99 15.20 -0.75
CA PRO A 91 -14.53 15.34 -2.12
C PRO A 91 -13.50 15.18 -3.25
N ALA A 92 -12.28 14.74 -2.95
CA ALA A 92 -11.12 14.91 -3.83
C ALA A 92 -10.27 13.64 -3.98
N PHE A 93 -10.85 12.46 -4.24
CA PHE A 93 -10.04 11.32 -4.72
C PHE A 93 -10.66 10.63 -5.93
N ARG A 94 -10.41 11.28 -7.07
CA ARG A 94 -10.28 10.67 -8.39
C ARG A 94 -9.37 9.42 -8.30
N LYS A 95 -9.64 8.43 -9.16
CA LYS A 95 -8.73 7.34 -9.60
C LYS A 95 -7.34 7.41 -8.97
N LEU A 96 -6.95 6.38 -8.21
CA LEU A 96 -5.58 6.24 -7.74
C LEU A 96 -4.63 6.48 -8.91
N ARG A 97 -3.83 7.53 -8.82
CA ARG A 97 -2.94 7.92 -9.92
C ARG A 97 -1.85 6.84 -10.06
N PRO A 98 -1.44 6.49 -11.29
CA PRO A 98 -0.32 5.58 -11.51
C PRO A 98 0.92 5.96 -10.68
N LEU A 99 1.72 4.96 -10.29
CA LEU A 99 2.88 5.14 -9.41
C LEU A 99 3.81 6.27 -9.87
N HIS A 100 4.08 6.38 -11.18
CA HIS A 100 4.92 7.44 -11.74
C HIS A 100 4.39 8.86 -11.42
N LEU A 101 3.08 9.09 -11.41
CA LEU A 101 2.49 10.39 -11.04
C LEU A 101 2.56 10.62 -9.53
N THR A 102 2.35 9.57 -8.73
CA THR A 102 2.50 9.68 -7.26
C THR A 102 3.93 10.04 -6.88
N VAL A 103 4.91 9.42 -7.52
CA VAL A 103 6.36 9.67 -7.34
C VAL A 103 6.76 11.03 -7.88
N ALA A 104 6.21 11.46 -9.02
CA ALA A 104 6.46 12.81 -9.55
C ALA A 104 6.16 13.89 -8.50
N ASP A 105 5.03 13.80 -7.80
CA ASP A 105 4.68 14.76 -6.73
C ASP A 105 5.74 14.81 -5.59
N TRP A 106 6.38 13.67 -5.30
CA TRP A 106 7.44 13.57 -4.29
C TRP A 106 8.77 14.16 -4.79
N LEU A 107 9.11 13.92 -6.05
CA LEU A 107 10.35 14.36 -6.68
C LEU A 107 10.31 15.83 -7.13
N THR A 108 9.14 16.43 -7.30
CA THR A 108 9.05 17.83 -7.72
C THR A 108 9.49 18.74 -6.56
N PRO A 109 10.54 19.57 -6.73
CA PRO A 109 10.94 20.52 -5.70
C PRO A 109 9.82 21.54 -5.47
N ALA A 110 9.68 22.01 -4.22
CA ALA A 110 8.64 22.97 -3.84
C ALA A 110 8.84 24.38 -4.40
N LYS A 111 9.86 24.64 -5.23
CA LYS A 111 10.03 25.88 -5.98
C LYS A 111 10.75 25.64 -7.30
N GLU A 112 10.21 26.28 -8.33
CA GLU A 112 10.83 26.68 -9.60
C GLU A 112 12.35 26.57 -9.61
N LYS A 113 12.85 25.50 -10.22
CA LYS A 113 14.08 25.48 -11.03
C LYS A 113 14.03 24.20 -11.85
N ALA A 114 13.55 24.37 -13.07
CA ALA A 114 13.69 23.40 -14.13
C ALA A 114 15.17 23.27 -14.45
N ASP A 115 15.83 22.19 -14.04
CA ASP A 115 16.96 21.63 -14.81
C ASP A 115 17.44 20.22 -14.43
N GLU A 116 16.87 19.54 -13.44
CA GLU A 116 17.27 18.14 -13.16
C GLU A 116 16.05 17.23 -13.13
N SER A 117 15.68 16.75 -14.32
CA SER A 117 14.70 15.69 -14.51
C SER A 117 15.25 14.37 -13.95
N VAL A 118 14.98 14.07 -12.68
CA VAL A 118 14.95 12.66 -12.24
C VAL A 118 13.74 12.04 -12.95
N PRO A 119 13.90 11.05 -13.85
CA PRO A 119 12.85 10.72 -14.79
C PRO A 119 11.75 9.94 -14.07
N ALA A 120 10.63 10.62 -13.78
CA ALA A 120 9.36 9.98 -13.48
C ALA A 120 9.00 8.91 -14.54
N ASP A 121 9.59 9.00 -15.74
CA ASP A 121 9.47 8.04 -16.83
C ASP A 121 9.93 6.62 -16.45
N ARG A 122 10.98 6.45 -15.62
CA ARG A 122 11.41 5.11 -15.14
C ARG A 122 10.37 4.48 -14.21
N TRP A 123 9.64 5.30 -13.47
CA TRP A 123 8.59 4.84 -12.56
C TRP A 123 7.33 4.36 -13.28
N GLN A 124 7.22 4.62 -14.59
CA GLN A 124 6.15 4.05 -15.40
C GLN A 124 6.35 2.54 -15.59
N SER A 125 7.57 2.09 -15.87
CA SER A 125 7.90 0.66 -15.95
C SER A 125 7.86 0.00 -14.57
N PHE A 126 8.36 0.66 -13.53
CA PHE A 126 8.33 0.12 -12.17
C PHE A 126 6.90 -0.07 -11.63
N GLY A 127 5.93 0.69 -12.15
CA GLY A 127 4.52 0.52 -11.82
C GLY A 127 3.90 -0.82 -12.24
N GLN A 128 4.61 -1.62 -13.06
CA GLN A 128 4.20 -2.97 -13.47
C GLN A 128 4.91 -4.08 -12.67
N GLU A 129 5.87 -3.73 -11.80
CA GLU A 129 6.58 -4.69 -10.95
C GLU A 129 5.67 -5.23 -9.84
N ASP A 130 6.00 -6.42 -9.33
CA ASP A 130 5.28 -7.01 -8.22
C ASP A 130 5.27 -6.07 -7.01
N ASN A 131 4.13 -5.96 -6.34
CA ASN A 131 3.93 -5.12 -5.16
C ASN A 131 4.09 -3.60 -5.37
N ALA A 132 4.30 -3.12 -6.61
CA ALA A 132 4.41 -1.69 -6.94
C ALA A 132 3.17 -0.89 -6.55
N ALA A 133 2.00 -1.51 -6.60
CA ALA A 133 0.74 -0.88 -6.25
C ALA A 133 0.54 -0.74 -4.73
N ALA A 134 1.00 -1.72 -3.94
CA ALA A 134 1.10 -1.59 -2.48
C ALA A 134 2.07 -0.46 -2.10
N PHE A 135 3.19 -0.32 -2.81
CA PHE A 135 4.10 0.81 -2.63
C PHE A 135 3.45 2.16 -2.99
N ASN A 136 2.65 2.22 -4.06
CA ASN A 136 1.88 3.42 -4.43
C ASN A 136 0.88 3.82 -3.34
N ILE A 137 0.18 2.86 -2.73
CA ILE A 137 -0.70 3.11 -1.58
C ILE A 137 0.11 3.67 -0.41
N PHE A 138 1.23 3.03 -0.09
CA PHE A 138 2.10 3.44 1.00
C PHE A 138 2.56 4.89 0.84
N LEU A 139 3.03 5.27 -0.36
CA LEU A 139 3.41 6.65 -0.67
C LEU A 139 2.25 7.64 -0.53
N ASN A 140 1.02 7.27 -0.91
CA ASN A 140 -0.13 8.14 -0.72
C ASN A 140 -0.49 8.29 0.77
N ARG A 141 -0.43 7.21 1.55
CA ARG A 141 -0.64 7.26 3.00
C ARG A 141 0.41 8.11 3.72
N LEU A 142 1.67 8.07 3.27
CA LEU A 142 2.73 8.92 3.84
C LEU A 142 2.41 10.41 3.68
N LYS A 143 1.75 10.83 2.59
CA LYS A 143 1.31 12.24 2.41
C LYS A 143 0.24 12.66 3.41
N GLU A 144 -0.50 11.70 3.99
CA GLU A 144 -1.53 11.99 4.99
C GLU A 144 -0.97 12.13 6.40
N THR A 145 0.30 11.77 6.62
CA THR A 145 0.93 11.82 7.95
C THR A 145 1.22 13.25 8.41
N LYS A 146 1.27 13.42 9.74
CA LYS A 146 1.64 14.69 10.39
C LYS A 146 3.05 15.15 9.98
N ASN A 147 3.99 14.20 9.85
CA ASN A 147 5.36 14.47 9.38
C ASN A 147 5.39 15.14 8.00
N PHE A 148 4.53 14.70 7.06
CA PHE A 148 4.45 15.34 5.75
C PHE A 148 3.95 16.79 5.81
N ARG A 149 3.09 17.12 6.77
CA ARG A 149 2.52 18.46 6.93
C ARG A 149 3.41 19.40 7.72
N GLU A 150 4.17 18.88 8.67
CA GLU A 150 4.89 19.67 9.67
C GLU A 150 6.41 19.65 9.54
N ASP A 151 7.00 18.69 8.82
CA ASP A 151 8.46 18.60 8.61
C ASP A 151 8.83 18.92 7.14
N PRO A 152 9.42 20.12 6.88
CA PRO A 152 9.88 20.50 5.55
C PRO A 152 10.98 19.58 4.99
N GLY A 153 11.78 18.96 5.85
CA GLY A 153 12.87 18.04 5.47
C GLY A 153 12.37 16.63 5.14
N PHE A 154 11.18 16.26 5.60
CA PHE A 154 10.61 14.93 5.37
C PHE A 154 10.39 14.64 3.88
N LYS A 155 9.86 15.61 3.12
CA LYS A 155 9.66 15.44 1.67
C LYS A 155 10.98 15.20 0.94
N ALA A 156 12.03 15.95 1.29
CA ALA A 156 13.36 15.81 0.70
C ALA A 156 14.00 14.45 1.02
N GLN A 157 13.80 13.93 2.24
CA GLN A 157 14.26 12.60 2.61
C GLN A 157 13.57 11.50 1.78
N ILE A 158 12.25 11.57 1.62
CA ILE A 158 11.50 10.60 0.80
C ILE A 158 11.90 10.72 -0.68
N ALA A 159 12.10 11.93 -1.19
CA ALA A 159 12.57 12.13 -2.57
C ALA A 159 13.94 11.49 -2.81
N SER A 160 14.90 11.72 -1.91
CA SER A 160 16.24 11.09 -1.96
C SER A 160 16.15 9.56 -1.92
N TRP A 161 15.29 9.03 -1.05
CA TRP A 161 15.05 7.60 -0.95
C TRP A 161 14.44 7.02 -2.24
N LEU A 162 13.48 7.68 -2.86
CA LEU A 162 12.91 7.27 -4.15
C LEU A 162 13.98 7.25 -5.26
N THR A 163 14.87 8.23 -5.30
CA THR A 163 15.98 8.22 -6.26
C THR A 163 16.89 7.01 -6.08
N GLN A 164 17.18 6.60 -4.84
CA GLN A 164 17.98 5.39 -4.57
C GLN A 164 17.29 4.11 -5.05
N LEU A 165 15.98 3.98 -4.82
CA LEU A 165 15.20 2.83 -5.30
C LEU A 165 15.15 2.76 -6.83
N ALA A 166 15.23 3.90 -7.52
CA ALA A 166 15.24 3.93 -8.98
C ALA A 166 16.54 3.38 -9.58
N GLU A 167 17.65 3.43 -8.85
CA GLU A 167 18.96 2.93 -9.30
C GLU A 167 19.26 1.49 -8.86
N ASP A 168 18.45 0.91 -7.97
CA ASP A 168 18.71 -0.40 -7.38
C ASP A 168 17.48 -1.32 -7.40
N ASP A 169 17.48 -2.26 -8.34
CA ASP A 169 16.36 -3.18 -8.57
C ASP A 169 16.12 -4.12 -7.38
N ALA A 170 17.19 -4.67 -6.78
CA ALA A 170 17.07 -5.61 -5.66
C ALA A 170 16.57 -4.92 -4.38
N LEU A 171 16.99 -3.67 -4.16
CA LEU A 171 16.49 -2.86 -3.06
C LEU A 171 15.03 -2.44 -3.28
N ARG A 172 14.67 -2.09 -4.52
CA ARG A 172 13.30 -1.73 -4.90
C ARG A 172 12.33 -2.88 -4.71
N GLU A 173 12.67 -4.08 -5.18
CA GLU A 173 11.86 -5.28 -5.02
C GLU A 173 11.58 -5.58 -3.52
N LYS A 174 12.62 -5.59 -2.68
CA LYS A 174 12.47 -5.77 -1.23
C LYS A 174 11.60 -4.70 -0.59
N THR A 175 11.78 -3.44 -1.01
CA THR A 175 11.00 -2.31 -0.50
C THR A 175 9.53 -2.42 -0.88
N PHE A 176 9.22 -2.82 -2.12
CA PHE A 176 7.85 -3.01 -2.58
C PHE A 176 7.19 -4.17 -1.84
N ALA A 177 7.89 -5.29 -1.63
CA ALA A 177 7.39 -6.40 -0.83
C ALA A 177 7.01 -5.96 0.59
N MET A 178 7.85 -5.18 1.26
CA MET A 178 7.54 -4.65 2.60
C MET A 178 6.36 -3.68 2.63
N ALA A 179 6.08 -2.98 1.53
CA ALA A 179 4.92 -2.10 1.44
C ALA A 179 3.60 -2.86 1.54
N THR A 180 3.56 -4.15 1.18
CA THR A 180 2.39 -5.01 1.38
C THR A 180 2.07 -5.23 2.86
N GLU A 181 3.09 -5.43 3.71
CA GLU A 181 2.92 -5.57 5.16
C GLU A 181 2.53 -4.23 5.82
N ALA A 182 3.08 -3.13 5.31
CA ALA A 182 2.79 -1.78 5.80
C ALA A 182 1.35 -1.33 5.50
N THR A 183 0.81 -1.76 4.36
CA THR A 183 -0.52 -1.34 3.88
C THR A 183 -1.65 -2.17 4.47
N SER A 184 -1.36 -3.37 4.97
CA SER A 184 -2.31 -4.28 5.63
C SER A 184 -2.58 -3.98 7.11
N SER A 185 -1.84 -3.06 7.73
CA SER A 185 -1.91 -2.77 9.17
C SER A 185 -2.33 -1.31 9.45
N CYS A 186 -3.09 -1.08 10.52
CA CYS A 186 -3.75 0.18 10.90
C CYS A 186 -2.91 1.48 10.76
N LYS A 187 -3.64 2.60 10.61
CA LYS A 187 -3.22 3.99 10.36
C LYS A 187 -1.99 4.48 11.13
N ASP A 188 -1.72 3.93 12.32
CA ASP A 188 -0.58 4.33 13.17
C ASP A 188 0.77 3.69 12.80
N ARG A 189 0.79 2.71 11.88
CA ARG A 189 2.03 2.02 11.47
C ARG A 189 2.70 2.58 10.22
N GLY A 190 2.20 3.66 9.61
CA GLY A 190 2.85 4.30 8.44
C GLY A 190 4.28 4.77 8.75
N THR A 191 4.50 5.37 9.92
CA THR A 191 5.83 5.80 10.39
C THR A 191 6.73 4.61 10.75
N LEU A 192 6.16 3.56 11.35
CA LEU A 192 6.90 2.33 11.67
C LEU A 192 7.34 1.58 10.40
N ALA A 193 6.46 1.50 9.40
CA ALA A 193 6.77 0.93 8.11
C ALA A 193 7.86 1.71 7.38
N LEU A 194 7.81 3.04 7.43
CA LEU A 194 8.89 3.87 6.88
C LEU A 194 10.22 3.62 7.59
N ASN A 195 10.22 3.48 8.92
CA ASN A 195 11.43 3.16 9.68
C ASN A 195 11.98 1.78 9.28
N ARG A 196 11.13 0.76 9.17
CA ARG A 196 11.52 -0.57 8.70
C ARG A 196 12.12 -0.53 7.29
N MET A 197 11.51 0.22 6.38
CA MET A 197 12.03 0.38 5.01
C MET A 197 13.37 1.12 4.99
N LYS A 198 13.54 2.17 5.80
CA LYS A 198 14.84 2.85 5.97
C LYS A 198 15.92 1.92 6.53
N ASN A 199 15.56 1.00 7.45
CA ASN A 199 16.49 0.01 7.98
C ASN A 199 16.96 -0.96 6.87
N VAL A 200 16.06 -1.37 5.97
CA VAL A 200 16.43 -2.23 4.82
C VAL A 200 17.40 -1.55 3.86
N VAL A 201 17.24 -0.25 3.60
CA VAL A 201 18.22 0.53 2.82
C VAL A 201 19.60 0.48 3.47
N ARG A 202 19.68 0.70 4.79
CA ARG A 202 20.94 0.70 5.54
C ARG A 202 21.62 -0.67 5.57
N ILE A 203 20.84 -1.74 5.75
CA ILE A 203 21.35 -3.12 5.70
C ILE A 203 21.87 -3.45 4.30
N HIS A 204 21.13 -3.04 3.27
CA HIS A 204 21.51 -3.25 1.88
C HIS A 204 22.80 -2.49 1.51
N ASP A 205 22.91 -1.23 1.91
CA ASP A 205 24.12 -0.40 1.76
C ASP A 205 25.34 -1.03 2.43
N ALA A 206 25.17 -1.58 3.64
CA ALA A 206 26.22 -2.30 4.34
C ALA A 206 26.63 -3.59 3.61
N GLY A 207 25.66 -4.35 3.08
CA GLY A 207 25.93 -5.55 2.29
C GLY A 207 26.66 -5.29 0.97
N LYS A 208 26.53 -4.08 0.40
CA LYS A 208 27.27 -3.64 -0.80
C LYS A 208 28.65 -3.05 -0.51
N GLY A 209 29.07 -3.02 0.76
CA GLY A 209 30.37 -2.52 1.16
C GLY A 209 30.48 -0.98 1.21
N LYS A 210 29.35 -0.26 1.21
CA LYS A 210 29.34 1.21 1.28
C LYS A 210 30.07 1.76 2.51
N TYR A 211 30.12 0.97 3.58
CA TYR A 211 30.77 1.35 4.84
C TYR A 211 32.12 0.66 5.07
N ASP A 212 32.67 -0.08 4.09
CA ASP A 212 33.91 -0.85 4.26
C ASP A 212 35.09 0.04 4.66
N ASN A 213 35.09 1.29 4.21
CA ASN A 213 36.11 2.29 4.53
C ASN A 213 35.63 3.32 5.58
N ASN A 214 34.42 3.17 6.13
CA ASN A 214 33.85 4.12 7.10
C ASN A 214 33.01 3.43 8.19
N LEU A 215 33.71 2.66 9.04
CA LEU A 215 33.13 2.00 10.22
C LEU A 215 32.43 2.96 11.18
N SER A 216 32.85 4.23 11.25
CA SER A 216 32.24 5.23 12.13
C SER A 216 30.80 5.55 11.73
N GLU A 217 30.54 5.62 10.43
CA GLU A 217 29.22 5.89 9.85
C GLU A 217 28.30 4.68 9.97
N LEU A 218 28.84 3.46 9.81
CA LEU A 218 28.11 2.21 10.07
C LEU A 218 27.64 2.11 11.52
N VAL A 219 28.51 2.42 12.48
CA VAL A 219 28.16 2.40 13.91
C VAL A 219 27.11 3.47 14.24
N SER A 220 27.21 4.66 13.64
CA SER A 220 26.20 5.72 13.80
C SER A 220 24.85 5.28 13.23
N ALA A 221 24.83 4.73 12.02
CA ALA A 221 23.63 4.19 11.39
C ALA A 221 23.01 3.06 12.23
N GLY A 222 23.83 2.15 12.78
CA GLY A 222 23.39 1.09 13.68
C GLY A 222 22.72 1.62 14.95
N ARG A 223 23.29 2.67 15.56
CA ARG A 223 22.72 3.32 16.75
C ARG A 223 21.41 4.04 16.46
N GLU A 224 21.26 4.64 15.28
CA GLU A 224 20.00 5.23 14.86
C GLU A 224 18.92 4.18 14.60
N MET A 225 19.28 3.04 13.99
CA MET A 225 18.33 1.94 13.78
C MET A 225 17.77 1.41 15.10
N PHE A 226 18.65 1.23 16.11
CA PHE A 226 18.25 0.73 17.43
C PHE A 226 17.36 1.70 18.22
N ARG A 227 17.45 3.01 17.98
CA ARG A 227 16.61 4.02 18.66
C ARG A 227 15.20 4.14 18.09
N LEU A 228 14.97 3.58 16.89
CA LEU A 228 13.72 3.69 16.15
C LEU A 228 12.87 2.41 16.19
N GLU A 229 13.37 1.36 16.85
CA GLU A 229 12.64 0.14 17.25
C GLU A 229 11.98 0.32 18.62
#